data_AF-A0A924PDE9-F1
#
_entry.id   AF-A0A924PDE9-F1
#
_cell.length_a   1.000
_cell.length_b   1.000
_cell.length_c   1.000
_cell.angle_alpha   90.00
_cell.angle_beta   90.00
_cell.angle_gamma   90.00
#
_symmetry.space_group_name_H-M   'P 1'
#
loop_
_entity.id
_entity.type
_entity.pdbx_description
1 polymer ?
#
loop_
_entity_poly.entity_id
_entity_poly.type
_entity_poly.pdbx_seq_one_letter_code
_entity_poly.pdbx_strand_id
1 'polypeptide(L)'
;MIQNTLISHPVSSARFFRTCAASVLGLAVALGVTALLETSASAVTPFPYTARTRPYSGWSAATQGDTNTTGMAGATVALPSSISAAEANSAGYAMETGSVSAQINKISITDKRLKPDGESISTSQWGLGVSPAPWGYSVTYYSPTTEDGIYSSPNTGNSRRTEVSMKELRFTVARAFLDSRLAVGVSAELDKAVREIGDVSYNAHALSYRLGALYRLPDRYVLGASYAPPLTIGAVGDAQAQSDMPGFNQSVSRPGQLVVGAGWVPNRFFKVGVSLGYIGRTENTALLSDQSATTGATRSWIPRAGASYVLAEYTNLKVEFAGGAYYAMSRIQGQAGRVHVTTGLEVNPYFINLGAGFDLSKDYRNVMLGIGIDIVRTLRTFSIIPADPVPAYEGAFPKASKVVADGLPDAMTQGEKKEFKPASVEDVGKIVKEAPQNVVDKIQGKPTTVEKEVAKQKKKHPKKKKGRNSGVVNFGG
;
A
#
# COMPACT_ATOMS: atom_id res chain seq x y z
N MET A 1 55.26 -36.29 21.00
CA MET A 1 55.38 -35.22 19.99
C MET A 1 54.87 -35.76 18.66
N ILE A 2 53.60 -35.50 18.32
CA ILE A 2 53.03 -35.77 17.00
C ILE A 2 52.18 -34.54 16.66
N GLN A 3 52.60 -33.78 15.65
CA GLN A 3 51.92 -32.59 15.16
C GLN A 3 50.78 -32.99 14.20
N ASN A 4 49.58 -32.47 14.46
CA ASN A 4 48.42 -32.55 13.58
C ASN A 4 48.45 -31.40 12.56
N THR A 5 48.43 -31.77 11.28
CA THR A 5 48.30 -30.86 10.13
C THR A 5 46.84 -30.74 9.74
N LEU A 6 46.23 -29.56 9.92
CA LEU A 6 44.87 -29.25 9.48
C LEU A 6 44.93 -28.54 8.12
N ILE A 7 44.47 -29.22 7.07
CA ILE A 7 44.27 -28.67 5.73
C ILE A 7 42.85 -28.08 5.68
N SER A 8 42.75 -26.76 5.54
CA SER A 8 41.49 -26.05 5.32
C SER A 8 41.23 -25.87 3.81
N HIS A 9 40.17 -26.48 3.29
CA HIS A 9 39.63 -26.17 1.96
C HIS A 9 38.61 -25.01 2.05
N PRO A 10 38.68 -24.00 1.17
CA PRO A 10 37.63 -22.98 1.07
C PRO A 10 36.46 -23.51 0.24
N VAL A 11 35.30 -23.69 0.88
CA VAL A 11 34.04 -24.02 0.18
C VAL A 11 33.47 -22.74 -0.44
N SER A 12 33.35 -22.74 -1.76
CA SER A 12 32.77 -21.69 -2.59
C SER A 12 31.26 -21.59 -2.39
N SER A 13 30.84 -20.70 -1.47
CA SER A 13 29.43 -20.42 -1.13
C SER A 13 28.73 -19.45 -2.11
N ALA A 14 29.41 -18.95 -3.14
CA ALA A 14 28.89 -17.93 -4.04
C ALA A 14 28.03 -18.45 -5.21
N ARG A 15 28.08 -19.75 -5.55
CA ARG A 15 27.31 -20.31 -6.68
C ARG A 15 25.94 -20.86 -6.31
N PHE A 16 25.68 -21.19 -5.05
CA PHE A 16 24.40 -21.77 -4.62
C PHE A 16 23.27 -20.72 -4.53
N PHE A 17 23.61 -19.44 -4.29
CA PHE A 17 22.62 -18.39 -4.02
C PHE A 17 22.05 -17.70 -5.27
N ARG A 18 22.71 -17.78 -6.44
CA ARG A 18 22.13 -17.29 -7.71
C ARG A 18 20.91 -18.11 -8.13
N THR A 19 20.84 -19.38 -7.71
CA THR A 19 19.77 -20.30 -8.08
C THR A 19 18.50 -20.11 -7.25
N CYS A 20 18.60 -19.72 -5.96
CA CYS A 20 17.44 -19.49 -5.09
C CYS A 20 16.71 -18.16 -5.36
N ALA A 21 17.44 -17.07 -5.67
CA ALA A 21 16.79 -15.79 -6.00
C ALA A 21 16.08 -15.85 -7.37
N ALA A 22 16.65 -16.57 -8.34
CA ALA A 22 16.03 -16.78 -9.64
C ALA A 22 14.80 -17.70 -9.57
N SER A 23 14.79 -18.71 -8.68
CA SER A 23 13.64 -19.62 -8.53
C SER A 23 12.46 -18.99 -7.79
N VAL A 24 12.68 -18.12 -6.80
CA VAL A 24 11.60 -17.36 -6.12
C VAL A 24 11.00 -16.31 -7.05
N LEU A 25 11.82 -15.60 -7.84
CA LEU A 25 11.34 -14.65 -8.85
C LEU A 25 10.55 -15.35 -9.97
N GLY A 26 11.03 -16.52 -10.41
CA GLY A 26 10.36 -17.34 -11.41
C GLY A 26 9.01 -17.90 -10.94
N LEU A 27 8.90 -18.31 -9.68
CA LEU A 27 7.65 -18.84 -9.13
C LEU A 27 6.58 -17.75 -8.92
N ALA A 28 6.97 -16.56 -8.46
CA ALA A 28 6.05 -15.43 -8.28
C ALA A 28 5.52 -14.88 -9.63
N VAL A 29 6.38 -14.84 -10.66
CA VAL A 29 5.97 -14.45 -12.02
C VAL A 29 5.12 -15.53 -12.68
N ALA A 30 5.45 -16.82 -12.52
CA ALA A 30 4.67 -17.92 -13.08
C ALA A 30 3.26 -18.05 -12.45
N LEU A 31 3.13 -17.81 -11.14
CA LEU A 31 1.82 -17.75 -10.45
C LEU A 31 1.03 -16.48 -10.85
N GLY A 32 1.71 -15.35 -11.09
CA GLY A 32 1.07 -14.14 -11.60
C GLY A 32 0.53 -14.28 -13.03
N VAL A 33 1.23 -14.99 -13.91
CA VAL A 33 0.83 -15.17 -15.32
C VAL A 33 -0.28 -16.21 -15.49
N THR A 34 -0.30 -17.27 -14.68
CA THR A 34 -1.40 -18.26 -14.72
C THR A 34 -2.70 -17.73 -14.12
N ALA A 35 -2.65 -16.87 -13.11
CA ALA A 35 -3.83 -16.21 -12.55
C ALA A 35 -4.49 -15.18 -13.48
N LEU A 36 -3.82 -14.76 -14.57
CA LEU A 36 -4.30 -13.75 -15.52
C LEU A 36 -5.06 -14.35 -16.73
N LEU A 37 -5.12 -15.67 -16.89
CA LEU A 37 -5.58 -16.31 -18.15
C LEU A 37 -6.82 -17.22 -18.03
N GLU A 38 -7.50 -17.27 -16.89
CA GLU A 38 -8.80 -17.93 -16.80
C GLU A 38 -9.94 -16.94 -17.09
N THR A 39 -10.23 -16.72 -18.37
CA THR A 39 -11.51 -16.15 -18.81
C THR A 39 -12.47 -17.31 -19.08
N SER A 40 -13.12 -17.83 -18.05
CA SER A 40 -14.29 -18.68 -18.25
C SER A 40 -15.46 -17.79 -18.66
N ALA A 41 -16.02 -18.03 -19.84
CA ALA A 41 -17.30 -17.44 -20.21
C ALA A 41 -18.39 -18.09 -19.35
N SER A 42 -18.68 -17.50 -18.19
CA SER A 42 -19.79 -17.91 -17.35
C SER A 42 -21.10 -17.39 -17.94
N ALA A 43 -22.16 -18.21 -17.92
CA ALA A 43 -23.49 -17.77 -18.28
C ALA A 43 -23.93 -16.67 -17.30
N VAL A 44 -24.19 -15.47 -17.82
CA VAL A 44 -24.61 -14.34 -16.98
C VAL A 44 -26.00 -14.65 -16.42
N THR A 45 -26.10 -14.70 -15.10
CA THR A 45 -27.38 -14.95 -14.42
C THR A 45 -28.09 -13.61 -14.22
N PRO A 46 -29.30 -13.40 -14.78
CA PRO A 46 -30.04 -12.18 -14.57
C PRO A 46 -30.43 -11.99 -13.10
N PHE A 47 -30.60 -10.75 -12.65
CA PHE A 47 -31.01 -10.49 -11.26
C PHE A 47 -32.36 -11.15 -10.92
N PRO A 48 -32.52 -11.73 -9.71
CA PRO A 48 -33.70 -12.52 -9.35
C PRO A 48 -34.92 -11.68 -8.93
N TYR A 49 -34.97 -10.39 -9.28
CA TYR A 49 -35.99 -9.47 -8.80
C TYR A 49 -36.45 -8.45 -9.84
N THR A 50 -37.67 -7.95 -9.66
CA THR A 50 -38.37 -7.09 -10.64
C THR A 50 -38.38 -5.60 -10.26
N ALA A 51 -38.18 -5.30 -8.98
CA ALA A 51 -38.08 -3.96 -8.43
C ALA A 51 -37.14 -4.00 -7.23
N ARG A 52 -36.42 -2.91 -6.99
CA ARG A 52 -35.49 -2.79 -5.88
C ARG A 52 -36.12 -2.02 -4.71
N THR A 53 -36.11 -2.63 -3.54
CA THR A 53 -36.76 -2.09 -2.33
C THR A 53 -35.79 -1.65 -1.24
N ARG A 54 -34.50 -1.91 -1.43
CA ARG A 54 -33.46 -1.71 -0.42
C ARG A 54 -32.31 -0.84 -0.93
N PRO A 55 -31.72 0.02 -0.09
CA PRO A 55 -30.46 0.70 -0.38
C PRO A 55 -29.32 -0.25 -0.75
N TYR A 56 -28.33 0.27 -1.47
CA TYR A 56 -27.10 -0.47 -1.77
C TYR A 56 -26.13 -0.48 -0.58
N SER A 57 -25.39 -1.56 -0.44
CA SER A 57 -24.25 -1.65 0.47
C SER A 57 -23.01 -1.03 -0.18
N GLY A 58 -22.48 0.05 0.40
CA GLY A 58 -21.22 0.67 -0.01
C GLY A 58 -19.99 0.03 0.65
N TRP A 59 -20.02 -1.28 0.90
CA TRP A 59 -18.97 -2.00 1.63
C TRP A 59 -18.32 -3.09 0.78
N SER A 60 -16.99 -3.18 0.84
CA SER A 60 -16.21 -4.31 0.34
C SER A 60 -15.40 -4.94 1.46
N ALA A 61 -15.31 -6.27 1.45
CA ALA A 61 -14.42 -7.03 2.33
C ALA A 61 -12.95 -6.91 1.93
N ALA A 62 -12.67 -6.48 0.69
CA ALA A 62 -11.34 -6.50 0.13
C ALA A 62 -10.39 -5.55 0.86
N THR A 63 -9.20 -6.02 1.17
CA THR A 63 -8.10 -5.13 1.53
C THR A 63 -7.75 -4.29 0.30
N GLN A 64 -7.76 -2.97 0.46
CA GLN A 64 -7.40 -2.00 -0.56
C GLN A 64 -6.20 -1.19 -0.08
N GLY A 65 -5.32 -0.84 -1.01
CA GLY A 65 -4.10 -0.09 -0.74
C GLY A 65 -2.99 -0.47 -1.72
N ASP A 66 -1.75 -0.19 -1.35
CA ASP A 66 -0.58 -0.63 -2.10
C ASP A 66 -0.26 -2.12 -1.88
N THR A 67 0.80 -2.56 -2.55
CA THR A 67 1.34 -3.91 -2.48
C THR A 67 1.67 -4.33 -1.05
N ASN A 68 2.29 -3.43 -0.28
CA ASN A 68 2.65 -3.72 1.11
C ASN A 68 1.43 -3.77 2.02
N THR A 69 0.46 -2.88 1.86
CA THR A 69 -0.80 -2.90 2.62
C THR A 69 -1.59 -4.17 2.34
N THR A 70 -1.73 -4.52 1.06
CA THR A 70 -2.36 -5.78 0.65
C THR A 70 -1.59 -6.97 1.22
N GLY A 71 -0.27 -7.01 1.04
CA GLY A 71 0.59 -8.08 1.53
C GLY A 71 0.56 -8.24 3.05
N MET A 72 0.46 -7.15 3.81
CA MET A 72 0.31 -7.17 5.28
C MET A 72 -1.14 -7.30 5.75
N ALA A 73 -2.07 -7.76 4.90
CA ALA A 73 -3.48 -7.96 5.26
C ALA A 73 -4.20 -6.69 5.79
N GLY A 74 -3.72 -5.50 5.41
CA GLY A 74 -4.22 -4.22 5.93
C GLY A 74 -3.80 -3.92 7.38
N ALA A 75 -2.84 -4.64 7.94
CA ALA A 75 -2.28 -4.40 9.28
C ALA A 75 -1.33 -3.18 9.33
N THR A 76 -1.63 -2.13 8.56
CA THR A 76 -0.77 -0.96 8.34
C THR A 76 -1.28 0.31 9.02
N VAL A 77 -2.40 0.26 9.77
CA VAL A 77 -2.97 1.43 10.47
C VAL A 77 -1.96 2.14 11.39
N ALA A 78 -0.99 1.41 11.95
CA ALA A 78 0.10 1.92 12.77
C ALA A 78 1.45 2.00 12.02
N LEU A 79 1.52 1.46 10.81
CA LEU A 79 2.74 1.29 10.02
C LEU A 79 2.54 1.80 8.59
N PRO A 80 2.28 3.12 8.42
CA PRO A 80 2.24 3.70 7.08
C PRO A 80 3.63 3.54 6.44
N SER A 81 3.66 3.03 5.21
CA SER A 81 4.89 2.85 4.44
C SER A 81 4.81 3.36 3.01
N SER A 82 3.70 3.98 2.67
CA SER A 82 3.44 4.65 1.40
C SER A 82 2.22 5.56 1.55
N ILE A 83 2.01 6.42 0.54
CA ILE A 83 0.79 7.21 0.39
C ILE A 83 -0.46 6.34 0.48
N SER A 84 -0.46 5.18 -0.17
CA SER A 84 -1.62 4.28 -0.18
C SER A 84 -1.83 3.64 1.18
N ALA A 85 -0.75 3.29 1.90
CA ALA A 85 -0.85 2.78 3.27
C ALA A 85 -1.37 3.84 4.26
N ALA A 86 -0.96 5.10 4.06
CA ALA A 86 -1.43 6.25 4.83
C ALA A 86 -2.92 6.58 4.59
N GLU A 87 -3.58 6.00 3.58
CA GLU A 87 -5.03 6.13 3.42
C GLU A 87 -5.82 5.39 4.49
N ALA A 88 -5.26 4.32 5.05
CA ALA A 88 -5.87 3.61 6.17
C ALA A 88 -5.88 4.47 7.45
N ASN A 89 -4.88 5.35 7.60
CA ASN A 89 -4.75 6.29 8.72
C ASN A 89 -4.10 7.59 8.25
N SER A 90 -4.90 8.64 8.12
CA SER A 90 -4.48 9.94 7.59
C SER A 90 -3.31 10.58 8.34
N ALA A 91 -3.10 10.25 9.62
CA ALA A 91 -1.91 10.72 10.36
C ALA A 91 -0.59 10.20 9.78
N GLY A 92 -0.63 9.12 8.98
CA GLY A 92 0.55 8.50 8.38
C GLY A 92 1.33 9.43 7.46
N TYR A 93 0.65 10.36 6.78
CA TYR A 93 1.32 11.29 5.88
C TYR A 93 2.34 12.18 6.58
N ALA A 94 2.05 12.67 7.79
CA ALA A 94 3.02 13.47 8.54
C ALA A 94 4.19 12.66 9.13
N MET A 95 4.04 11.33 9.17
CA MET A 95 5.04 10.40 9.70
C MET A 95 6.01 9.89 8.64
N GLU A 96 5.64 9.96 7.36
CA GLU A 96 6.50 9.71 6.20
C GLU A 96 7.30 10.98 5.84
N THR A 97 8.22 11.41 6.71
CA THR A 97 8.93 12.68 6.50
C THR A 97 9.78 12.66 5.23
N GLY A 98 9.65 13.71 4.41
CA GLY A 98 10.53 13.98 3.28
C GLY A 98 10.26 13.11 2.06
N SER A 99 9.05 12.60 1.89
CA SER A 99 8.63 11.86 0.69
C SER A 99 7.79 12.74 -0.25
N VAL A 100 7.98 12.51 -1.55
CA VAL A 100 7.05 12.92 -2.60
C VAL A 100 6.88 11.70 -3.49
N SER A 101 5.66 11.18 -3.59
CA SER A 101 5.41 10.02 -4.42
C SER A 101 4.09 10.12 -5.16
N ALA A 102 4.06 9.46 -6.32
CA ALA A 102 2.86 9.25 -7.10
C ALA A 102 2.70 7.74 -7.28
N GLN A 103 1.48 7.23 -7.15
CA GLN A 103 1.21 5.80 -7.30
C GLN A 103 -0.09 5.58 -8.03
N ILE A 104 -0.13 4.53 -8.84
CA ILE A 104 -1.33 4.00 -9.50
C ILE A 104 -1.36 2.50 -9.21
N ASN A 105 -2.48 2.04 -8.67
CA ASN A 105 -2.75 0.65 -8.38
C ASN A 105 -3.96 0.21 -9.20
N LYS A 106 -3.86 -0.94 -9.87
CA LYS A 106 -4.98 -1.66 -10.47
C LYS A 106 -5.27 -2.87 -9.60
N ILE A 107 -6.53 -3.05 -9.24
CA ILE A 107 -6.98 -4.11 -8.35
C ILE A 107 -8.05 -4.91 -9.09
N SER A 108 -7.97 -6.23 -9.03
CA SER A 108 -8.91 -7.15 -9.65
C SER A 108 -9.43 -8.11 -8.58
N ILE A 109 -10.71 -8.00 -8.25
CA ILE A 109 -11.35 -8.76 -7.17
C ILE A 109 -12.36 -9.73 -7.79
N THR A 110 -12.14 -11.02 -7.61
CA THR A 110 -13.14 -12.07 -7.84
C THR A 110 -13.71 -12.49 -6.50
N ASP A 111 -15.00 -12.27 -6.26
CA ASP A 111 -15.69 -12.74 -5.06
C ASP A 111 -17.01 -13.39 -5.44
N LYS A 112 -17.11 -14.72 -5.32
CA LYS A 112 -18.33 -15.45 -5.72
C LYS A 112 -19.53 -15.18 -4.80
N ARG A 113 -19.34 -14.49 -3.67
CA ARG A 113 -20.46 -14.01 -2.85
C ARG A 113 -21.07 -12.71 -3.34
N LEU A 114 -20.30 -11.91 -4.08
CA LEU A 114 -20.78 -10.68 -4.71
C LEU A 114 -21.25 -10.98 -6.14
N LYS A 115 -20.45 -11.76 -6.86
CA LYS A 115 -20.64 -12.16 -8.26
C LYS A 115 -20.50 -13.68 -8.42
N PRO A 116 -21.60 -14.46 -8.32
CA PRO A 116 -21.56 -15.92 -8.36
C PRO A 116 -20.93 -16.52 -9.62
N ASP A 117 -20.98 -15.81 -10.74
CA ASP A 117 -20.37 -16.18 -12.02
C ASP A 117 -18.83 -16.16 -12.01
N GLY A 118 -18.21 -15.58 -10.98
CA GLY A 118 -16.77 -15.47 -10.83
C GLY A 118 -16.14 -14.33 -11.63
N GLU A 119 -16.93 -13.42 -12.21
CA GLU A 119 -16.39 -12.26 -12.90
C GLU A 119 -15.57 -11.37 -11.95
N SER A 120 -14.47 -10.82 -12.47
CA SER A 120 -13.62 -9.90 -11.72
C SER A 120 -14.21 -8.49 -11.70
N ILE A 121 -14.25 -7.90 -10.53
CA ILE A 121 -14.47 -6.47 -10.31
C ILE A 121 -13.11 -5.78 -10.44
N SER A 122 -12.94 -4.95 -11.48
CA SER A 122 -11.73 -4.14 -11.65
C SER A 122 -11.91 -2.80 -10.95
N THR A 123 -10.99 -2.45 -10.06
CA THR A 123 -10.90 -1.12 -9.46
C THR A 123 -9.53 -0.53 -9.71
N SER A 124 -9.44 0.79 -9.58
CA SER A 124 -8.18 1.51 -9.63
C SER A 124 -8.09 2.50 -8.49
N GLN A 125 -6.87 2.77 -8.10
CA GLN A 125 -6.50 3.77 -7.12
C GLN A 125 -5.33 4.55 -7.69
N TRP A 126 -5.33 5.86 -7.54
CA TRP A 126 -4.15 6.67 -7.75
C TRP A 126 -4.01 7.71 -6.66
N GLY A 127 -2.79 8.12 -6.39
CA GLY A 127 -2.52 9.09 -5.35
C GLY A 127 -1.23 9.85 -5.59
N LEU A 128 -1.23 11.09 -5.14
CA LEU A 128 -0.07 11.96 -5.03
C LEU A 128 0.01 12.46 -3.60
N GLY A 129 1.21 12.46 -3.02
CA GLY A 129 1.44 12.83 -1.64
C GLY A 129 2.78 13.50 -1.48
N VAL A 130 2.82 14.46 -0.56
CA VAL A 130 3.99 15.27 -0.23
C VAL A 130 4.02 15.44 1.28
N SER A 131 5.15 15.11 1.89
CA SER A 131 5.26 15.08 3.35
C SER A 131 6.41 15.93 3.88
N PRO A 132 6.32 17.27 3.76
CA PRO A 132 7.35 18.17 4.27
C PRO A 132 7.20 18.29 5.79
N ALA A 133 8.19 17.82 6.56
CA ALA A 133 8.11 17.89 8.02
C ALA A 133 7.82 19.33 8.52
N PRO A 134 6.89 19.53 9.48
CA PRO A 134 6.13 18.53 10.23
C PRO A 134 4.75 18.18 9.62
N TRP A 135 4.50 18.52 8.36
CA TRP A 135 3.22 18.34 7.68
C TRP A 135 3.23 17.18 6.67
N GLY A 136 2.03 16.70 6.34
CA GLY A 136 1.78 15.76 5.27
C GLY A 136 0.52 16.14 4.50
N TYR A 137 0.58 16.04 3.18
CA TYR A 137 -0.52 16.37 2.27
C TYR A 137 -0.70 15.25 1.26
N SER A 138 -1.94 14.95 0.90
CA SER A 138 -2.20 14.08 -0.25
C SER A 138 -3.48 14.40 -0.97
N VAL A 139 -3.51 14.01 -2.25
CA VAL A 139 -4.72 13.90 -3.05
C VAL A 139 -4.76 12.48 -3.59
N THR A 140 -5.81 11.75 -3.26
CA THR A 140 -5.98 10.37 -3.72
C THR A 140 -7.36 10.17 -4.31
N TYR A 141 -7.45 9.29 -5.29
CA TYR A 141 -8.69 8.89 -5.92
C TYR A 141 -8.74 7.38 -5.98
N TYR A 142 -9.87 6.80 -5.64
CA TYR A 142 -10.05 5.36 -5.75
C TYR A 142 -11.53 4.98 -5.90
N SER A 143 -11.77 3.76 -6.40
CA SER A 143 -13.10 3.20 -6.58
C SER A 143 -13.33 2.08 -5.56
N PRO A 144 -13.80 2.38 -4.34
CA PRO A 144 -13.87 1.40 -3.25
C PRO A 144 -14.78 0.20 -3.52
N THR A 145 -15.85 0.40 -4.30
CA THR A 145 -16.82 -0.66 -4.57
C THR A 145 -17.36 -0.51 -5.98
N THR A 146 -17.43 -1.60 -6.72
CA THR A 146 -18.17 -1.70 -7.98
C THR A 146 -18.88 -3.04 -7.97
N GLU A 147 -20.18 -3.04 -8.18
CA GLU A 147 -20.98 -4.23 -8.44
C GLU A 147 -21.67 -4.02 -9.78
N ASP A 148 -21.59 -4.99 -10.69
CA ASP A 148 -22.28 -4.95 -11.98
C ASP A 148 -22.82 -6.32 -12.37
N GLY A 149 -23.78 -6.33 -13.29
CA GLY A 149 -24.40 -7.54 -13.80
C GLY A 149 -25.39 -7.25 -14.92
N ILE A 150 -26.02 -8.29 -15.45
CA ILE A 150 -27.10 -8.14 -16.43
C ILE A 150 -28.44 -8.23 -15.70
N TYR A 151 -29.30 -7.26 -15.99
CA TYR A 151 -30.67 -7.22 -15.53
C TYR A 151 -31.61 -7.46 -16.70
N SER A 152 -32.50 -8.44 -16.59
CA SER A 152 -33.57 -8.65 -17.56
C SER A 152 -34.86 -8.06 -17.02
N SER A 153 -35.31 -6.97 -17.63
CA SER A 153 -36.52 -6.26 -17.22
C SER A 153 -37.75 -7.14 -17.44
N PRO A 154 -38.52 -7.45 -16.39
CA PRO A 154 -39.79 -8.16 -16.54
C PRO A 154 -40.87 -7.26 -17.16
N ASN A 155 -40.71 -5.94 -17.05
CA ASN A 155 -41.67 -4.95 -17.54
C ASN A 155 -41.51 -4.71 -19.04
N THR A 156 -40.28 -4.73 -19.55
CA THR A 156 -39.96 -4.39 -20.95
C THR A 156 -39.40 -5.56 -21.76
N GLY A 157 -39.02 -6.67 -21.11
CA GLY A 157 -38.36 -7.82 -21.75
C GLY A 157 -36.90 -7.57 -22.13
N ASN A 158 -36.39 -6.36 -21.94
CA ASN A 158 -35.03 -5.98 -22.34
C ASN A 158 -33.99 -6.41 -21.31
N SER A 159 -32.86 -6.92 -21.78
CA SER A 159 -31.67 -7.12 -20.96
C SER A 159 -30.76 -5.90 -21.01
N ARG A 160 -30.39 -5.37 -19.85
CA ARG A 160 -29.54 -4.19 -19.68
C ARG A 160 -28.38 -4.53 -18.75
N ARG A 161 -27.19 -4.03 -19.09
CA ARG A 161 -26.09 -4.00 -18.11
C ARG A 161 -26.45 -3.00 -17.02
N THR A 162 -26.23 -3.40 -15.79
CA THR A 162 -26.47 -2.59 -14.60
C THR A 162 -25.19 -2.52 -13.80
N GLU A 163 -24.79 -1.33 -13.35
CA GLU A 163 -23.64 -1.11 -12.48
C GLU A 163 -24.03 -0.20 -11.32
N VAL A 164 -23.49 -0.50 -10.14
CA VAL A 164 -23.45 0.43 -9.01
C VAL A 164 -22.01 0.51 -8.52
N SER A 165 -21.44 1.71 -8.60
CA SER A 165 -20.08 1.96 -8.14
C SER A 165 -19.98 3.18 -7.23
N MET A 166 -19.02 3.14 -6.32
CA MET A 166 -18.62 4.27 -5.50
C MET A 166 -17.22 4.71 -5.92
N LYS A 167 -17.05 6.02 -6.08
CA LYS A 167 -15.78 6.68 -6.38
C LYS A 167 -15.53 7.71 -5.30
N GLU A 168 -14.29 7.81 -4.82
CA GLU A 168 -13.91 8.75 -3.77
C GLU A 168 -12.71 9.57 -4.25
N LEU A 169 -12.82 10.88 -4.12
CA LEU A 169 -11.68 11.80 -4.20
C LEU A 169 -11.39 12.32 -2.79
N ARG A 170 -10.19 12.09 -2.31
CA ARG A 170 -9.78 12.41 -0.94
C ARG A 170 -8.66 13.44 -0.92
N PHE A 171 -8.82 14.44 -0.07
CA PHE A 171 -7.80 15.42 0.27
C PHE A 171 -7.38 15.21 1.71
N THR A 172 -6.09 14.98 1.97
CA THR A 172 -5.60 14.72 3.33
C THR A 172 -4.62 15.80 3.75
N VAL A 173 -4.74 16.20 5.03
CA VAL A 173 -3.75 17.02 5.73
C VAL A 173 -3.43 16.34 7.05
N ALA A 174 -2.14 16.24 7.37
CA ALA A 174 -1.65 15.68 8.61
C ALA A 174 -0.54 16.53 9.20
N ARG A 175 -0.41 16.50 10.52
CA ARG A 175 0.65 17.20 11.24
C ARG A 175 1.25 16.32 12.33
N ALA A 176 2.56 16.39 12.45
CA ALA A 176 3.34 15.81 13.53
C ALA A 176 3.54 16.83 14.68
N PHE A 177 3.50 16.33 15.91
CA PHE A 177 3.60 17.03 17.18
C PHE A 177 4.57 16.26 18.11
N LEU A 178 4.96 16.90 19.22
CA LEU A 178 5.78 16.26 20.28
C LEU A 178 7.05 15.63 19.72
N ASP A 179 7.87 16.41 19.01
CA ASP A 179 9.09 15.93 18.34
C ASP A 179 8.84 14.74 17.40
N SER A 180 7.72 14.81 16.67
CA SER A 180 7.25 13.77 15.75
C SER A 180 6.89 12.45 16.42
N ARG A 181 6.53 12.45 17.71
CA ARG A 181 5.96 11.30 18.41
C ARG A 181 4.48 11.13 18.14
N LEU A 182 3.72 12.21 18.10
CA LEU A 182 2.28 12.18 17.83
C LEU A 182 2.03 12.75 16.44
N ALA A 183 1.23 12.08 15.60
CA ALA A 183 0.67 12.69 14.41
C ALA A 183 -0.84 12.60 14.44
N VAL A 184 -1.49 13.64 13.92
CA VAL A 184 -2.93 13.70 13.72
C VAL A 184 -3.19 14.06 12.27
N GLY A 185 -4.14 13.38 11.64
CA GLY A 185 -4.53 13.62 10.27
C GLY A 185 -6.04 13.76 10.14
N VAL A 186 -6.45 14.58 9.17
CA VAL A 186 -7.82 14.70 8.72
C VAL A 186 -7.86 14.57 7.21
N SER A 187 -8.86 13.85 6.70
CA SER A 187 -9.15 13.78 5.28
C SER A 187 -10.56 14.29 5.02
N ALA A 188 -10.73 15.11 3.98
CA ALA A 188 -12.01 15.45 3.40
C ALA A 188 -12.23 14.58 2.15
N GLU A 189 -13.40 13.96 2.05
CA GLU A 189 -13.73 12.97 1.03
C GLU A 189 -14.93 13.49 0.22
N LEU A 190 -14.75 13.61 -1.10
CA LEU A 190 -15.83 13.82 -2.06
C LEU A 190 -16.21 12.45 -2.64
N ASP A 191 -17.28 11.91 -2.10
CA ASP A 191 -17.82 10.61 -2.51
C ASP A 191 -18.83 10.80 -3.65
N LYS A 192 -18.77 9.90 -4.63
CA LYS A 192 -19.69 9.83 -5.77
C LYS A 192 -20.24 8.41 -5.89
N ALA A 193 -21.56 8.27 -5.83
CA ALA A 193 -22.25 7.05 -6.21
C ALA A 193 -22.71 7.14 -7.67
N VAL A 194 -22.28 6.19 -8.49
CA VAL A 194 -22.65 6.01 -9.88
C VAL A 194 -23.58 4.81 -9.97
N ARG A 195 -24.73 4.97 -10.62
CA ARG A 195 -25.71 3.90 -10.86
C ARG A 195 -26.06 3.92 -12.33
N GLU A 196 -25.74 2.86 -13.05
CA GLU A 196 -25.94 2.76 -14.49
C GLU A 196 -26.91 1.63 -14.80
N ILE A 197 -27.86 1.89 -15.70
CA ILE A 197 -28.78 0.89 -16.25
C ILE A 197 -28.91 1.15 -17.76
N GLY A 198 -28.37 0.23 -18.57
CA GLY A 198 -28.18 0.46 -19.99
C GLY A 198 -27.30 1.69 -20.23
N ASP A 199 -27.81 2.66 -21.01
CA ASP A 199 -27.09 3.89 -21.36
C ASP A 199 -27.39 5.06 -20.40
N VAL A 200 -28.17 4.83 -19.35
CA VAL A 200 -28.59 5.87 -18.40
C VAL A 200 -27.74 5.80 -17.13
N SER A 201 -27.16 6.95 -16.72
CA SER A 201 -26.29 7.07 -15.55
C SER A 201 -26.84 8.08 -14.54
N TYR A 202 -27.00 7.63 -13.29
CA TYR A 202 -27.46 8.45 -12.15
C TYR A 202 -26.31 8.66 -11.17
N ASN A 203 -25.98 9.93 -10.92
CA ASN A 203 -24.79 10.31 -10.19
C ASN A 203 -25.14 11.16 -8.96
N ALA A 204 -24.92 10.62 -7.76
CA ALA A 204 -25.12 11.36 -6.51
C ALA A 204 -23.78 11.63 -5.84
N HIS A 205 -23.69 12.74 -5.11
CA HIS A 205 -22.49 13.15 -4.40
C HIS A 205 -22.77 13.29 -2.91
N ALA A 206 -21.76 13.03 -2.09
CA ALA A 206 -21.77 13.34 -0.67
C ALA A 206 -20.38 13.80 -0.23
N LEU A 207 -20.34 14.55 0.87
CA LEU A 207 -19.10 14.91 1.54
C LEU A 207 -18.98 14.06 2.81
N SER A 208 -17.79 13.53 3.04
CA SER A 208 -17.47 12.83 4.28
C SER A 208 -16.05 13.18 4.74
N TYR A 209 -15.62 12.59 5.85
CA TYR A 209 -14.32 12.87 6.42
C TYR A 209 -13.73 11.66 7.12
N ARG A 210 -12.42 11.66 7.34
CA ARG A 210 -11.71 10.64 8.10
C ARG A 210 -10.72 11.26 9.06
N LEU A 211 -10.65 10.72 10.27
CA LEU A 211 -9.72 11.14 11.31
C LEU A 211 -8.68 10.05 11.53
N GLY A 212 -7.43 10.45 11.73
CA GLY A 212 -6.31 9.55 11.95
C GLY A 212 -5.42 10.05 13.08
N ALA A 213 -4.87 9.13 13.87
CA ALA A 213 -3.87 9.40 14.88
C ALA A 213 -2.79 8.31 14.88
N LEU A 214 -1.54 8.72 15.09
CA LEU A 214 -0.38 7.83 15.26
C LEU A 214 0.46 8.29 16.43
N TYR A 215 0.90 7.35 17.26
CA TYR A 215 1.78 7.62 18.38
C TYR A 215 3.00 6.68 18.36
N ARG A 216 4.19 7.25 18.20
CA ARG A 216 5.47 6.56 18.24
C ARG A 216 5.97 6.50 19.67
N LEU A 217 6.20 5.28 20.14
CA LEU A 217 6.79 5.00 21.43
C LEU A 217 8.32 4.88 21.30
N PRO A 218 9.08 5.23 22.36
CA PRO A 218 10.53 5.23 22.31
C PRO A 218 11.17 3.84 22.10
N ASP A 219 10.42 2.75 22.30
CA ASP A 219 10.84 1.35 22.12
C ASP A 219 10.44 0.77 20.75
N ARG A 220 10.36 1.62 19.73
CA ARG A 220 10.07 1.24 18.34
C ARG A 220 8.68 0.65 18.13
N TYR A 221 7.78 0.85 19.10
CA TYR A 221 6.37 0.59 18.93
C TYR A 221 5.68 1.80 18.32
N VAL A 222 4.66 1.53 17.52
CA VAL A 222 3.78 2.57 16.97
C VAL A 222 2.36 2.16 17.24
N LEU A 223 1.56 3.06 17.77
CA LEU A 223 0.12 2.89 17.96
C LEU A 223 -0.60 3.70 16.90
N GLY A 224 -1.67 3.16 16.34
CA GLY A 224 -2.47 3.85 15.33
C GLY A 224 -3.96 3.68 15.55
N ALA A 225 -4.72 4.72 15.27
CA ALA A 225 -6.16 4.72 15.26
C ALA A 225 -6.68 5.54 14.07
N SER A 226 -7.77 5.08 13.46
CA SER A 226 -8.43 5.76 12.34
C SER A 226 -9.93 5.58 12.44
N TYR A 227 -10.69 6.64 12.16
CA TYR A 227 -12.14 6.65 12.22
C TYR A 227 -12.74 7.31 10.98
N ALA A 228 -13.68 6.62 10.35
CA ALA A 228 -14.54 7.15 9.31
C ALA A 228 -16.01 7.01 9.77
N PRO A 229 -16.80 8.10 9.81
CA PRO A 229 -18.20 8.03 10.17
C PRO A 229 -19.02 7.30 9.08
N PRO A 230 -20.23 6.81 9.42
CA PRO A 230 -21.14 6.28 8.41
C PRO A 230 -21.50 7.37 7.39
N LEU A 231 -21.74 6.95 6.15
CA LEU A 231 -22.09 7.83 5.05
C LEU A 231 -23.26 7.24 4.26
N THR A 232 -24.23 8.08 3.93
CA THR A 232 -25.30 7.72 2.99
C THR A 232 -25.27 8.69 1.82
N ILE A 233 -25.04 8.16 0.62
CA ILE A 233 -25.10 8.91 -0.63
C ILE A 233 -26.51 8.77 -1.19
N GLY A 234 -27.23 9.90 -1.29
CA GLY A 234 -28.63 9.93 -1.68
C GLY A 234 -28.94 9.35 -3.07
N ALA A 235 -30.24 9.23 -3.36
CA ALA A 235 -30.78 8.98 -4.69
C ALA A 235 -30.78 10.27 -5.54
N VAL A 236 -30.89 10.16 -6.87
CA VAL A 236 -31.00 11.30 -7.79
C VAL A 236 -32.32 11.28 -8.56
N GLY A 237 -33.28 12.14 -8.22
CA GLY A 237 -34.61 12.10 -8.83
C GLY A 237 -35.51 11.01 -8.22
N ASP A 238 -36.63 10.71 -8.87
CA ASP A 238 -37.61 9.74 -8.37
C ASP A 238 -37.08 8.31 -8.55
N ALA A 239 -36.87 7.61 -7.42
CA ALA A 239 -36.41 6.23 -7.40
C ALA A 239 -37.39 5.28 -8.11
N GLN A 240 -38.68 5.59 -8.14
CA GLN A 240 -39.73 4.76 -8.74
C GLN A 240 -39.97 5.04 -10.23
N ALA A 241 -39.43 6.14 -10.77
CA ALA A 241 -39.67 6.55 -12.15
C ALA A 241 -38.95 5.69 -13.21
N GLN A 242 -38.19 4.66 -12.80
CA GLN A 242 -37.50 3.78 -13.73
C GLN A 242 -38.38 2.61 -14.15
N SER A 243 -38.79 2.60 -15.42
CA SER A 243 -39.66 1.56 -15.99
C SER A 243 -39.00 0.18 -16.03
N ASP A 244 -37.69 0.13 -16.28
CA ASP A 244 -36.96 -1.14 -16.35
C ASP A 244 -36.82 -1.77 -14.95
N MET A 245 -36.39 -0.99 -13.95
CA MET A 245 -36.20 -1.46 -12.58
C MET A 245 -36.65 -0.41 -11.57
N PRO A 246 -37.93 -0.40 -11.18
CA PRO A 246 -38.43 0.51 -10.15
C PRO A 246 -37.61 0.41 -8.87
N GLY A 247 -37.20 1.54 -8.32
CA GLY A 247 -36.33 1.60 -7.15
C GLY A 247 -34.86 1.31 -7.44
N PHE A 248 -34.38 1.28 -8.69
CA PHE A 248 -32.94 1.14 -8.96
C PHE A 248 -32.13 2.30 -8.40
N ASN A 249 -32.67 3.52 -8.45
CA ASN A 249 -31.99 4.70 -7.96
C ASN A 249 -32.19 4.90 -6.44
N GLN A 250 -31.74 3.93 -5.64
CA GLN A 250 -31.76 3.98 -4.18
C GLN A 250 -30.45 4.54 -3.62
N SER A 251 -30.46 4.99 -2.37
CA SER A 251 -29.24 5.45 -1.70
C SER A 251 -28.17 4.34 -1.62
N VAL A 252 -26.89 4.73 -1.56
CA VAL A 252 -25.78 3.84 -1.22
C VAL A 252 -25.33 4.16 0.20
N SER A 253 -25.27 3.15 1.07
CA SER A 253 -24.91 3.33 2.48
C SER A 253 -23.59 2.64 2.83
N ARG A 254 -22.63 3.43 3.29
CA ARG A 254 -21.31 3.01 3.77
C ARG A 254 -21.32 2.99 5.30
N PRO A 255 -20.91 1.87 5.95
CA PRO A 255 -20.87 1.80 7.41
C PRO A 255 -19.80 2.73 7.99
N GLY A 256 -19.99 3.16 9.23
CA GLY A 256 -18.90 3.74 10.00
C GLY A 256 -17.80 2.70 10.27
N GLN A 257 -16.56 3.13 10.28
CA GLN A 257 -15.38 2.28 10.48
C GLN A 257 -14.48 2.86 11.56
N LEU A 258 -14.00 2.00 12.45
CA LEU A 258 -12.94 2.32 13.40
C LEU A 258 -11.86 1.27 13.24
N VAL A 259 -10.60 1.68 13.06
CA VAL A 259 -9.48 0.75 13.01
C VAL A 259 -8.48 1.18 14.06
N VAL A 260 -8.06 0.26 14.92
CA VAL A 260 -6.98 0.46 15.88
C VAL A 260 -5.90 -0.58 15.63
N GLY A 261 -4.65 -0.25 15.94
CA GLY A 261 -3.57 -1.20 15.76
C GLY A 261 -2.27 -0.78 16.43
N ALA A 262 -1.36 -1.74 16.49
CA ALA A 262 -0.03 -1.58 16.99
C ALA A 262 0.96 -2.16 15.99
N GLY A 263 2.12 -1.52 15.86
CA GLY A 263 3.23 -1.95 15.06
C GLY A 263 4.51 -2.00 15.88
N TRP A 264 5.43 -2.87 15.48
CA TRP A 264 6.78 -2.94 16.02
C TRP A 264 7.77 -2.90 14.86
N VAL A 265 8.76 -2.00 14.97
CA VAL A 265 9.76 -1.73 13.92
C VAL A 265 11.16 -1.88 14.51
N PRO A 266 11.64 -3.12 14.73
CA PRO A 266 12.94 -3.35 15.35
C PRO A 266 14.10 -2.77 14.55
N ASN A 267 13.94 -2.56 13.25
CA ASN A 267 14.93 -1.91 12.39
C ASN A 267 14.25 -1.47 11.09
N ARG A 268 14.98 -0.75 10.23
CA ARG A 268 14.45 -0.28 8.94
C ARG A 268 14.08 -1.40 7.94
N PHE A 269 14.51 -2.63 8.18
CA PHE A 269 14.30 -3.76 7.26
C PHE A 269 13.11 -4.63 7.62
N PHE A 270 12.66 -4.62 8.88
CA PHE A 270 11.57 -5.48 9.34
C PHE A 270 10.53 -4.67 10.11
N LYS A 271 9.26 -4.89 9.78
CA LYS A 271 8.12 -4.35 10.50
C LYS A 271 7.06 -5.43 10.66
N VAL A 272 6.38 -5.43 11.81
CA VAL A 272 5.23 -6.30 12.08
C VAL A 272 4.11 -5.49 12.71
N GLY A 273 2.89 -5.73 12.25
CA GLY A 273 1.70 -5.00 12.69
C GLY A 273 0.55 -5.94 13.00
N VAL A 274 -0.26 -5.52 13.96
CA VAL A 274 -1.57 -6.10 14.26
C VAL A 274 -2.60 -4.99 14.28
N SER A 275 -3.81 -5.26 13.78
CA SER A 275 -4.90 -4.31 13.85
C SER A 275 -6.24 -5.01 14.05
N LEU A 276 -7.19 -4.24 14.59
CA LEU A 276 -8.58 -4.65 14.76
C LEU A 276 -9.45 -3.59 14.10
N GLY A 277 -10.12 -3.98 13.02
CA GLY A 277 -11.14 -3.17 12.37
C GLY A 277 -12.51 -3.46 12.95
N TYR A 278 -13.23 -2.41 13.33
CA TYR A 278 -14.66 -2.42 13.64
C TYR A 278 -15.44 -1.80 12.50
N ILE A 279 -16.50 -2.47 12.06
CA ILE A 279 -17.42 -1.99 11.03
C ILE A 279 -18.82 -1.92 11.63
N GLY A 280 -19.41 -0.74 11.54
CA GLY A 280 -20.77 -0.45 12.00
C GLY A 280 -21.85 -1.16 11.17
N ARG A 281 -23.09 -1.03 11.63
CA ARG A 281 -24.26 -1.56 10.90
C ARG A 281 -24.61 -0.65 9.73
N THR A 282 -25.17 -1.25 8.69
CA THR A 282 -25.89 -0.59 7.59
C THR A 282 -27.20 -1.35 7.44
N GLU A 283 -28.19 -0.98 8.23
CA GLU A 283 -29.45 -1.73 8.29
C GLU A 283 -30.20 -1.62 6.96
N ASN A 284 -30.89 -2.71 6.59
CA ASN A 284 -31.70 -2.81 5.37
C ASN A 284 -30.98 -2.57 4.04
N THR A 285 -29.64 -2.65 3.99
CA THR A 285 -28.93 -2.64 2.70
C THR A 285 -28.90 -4.03 2.08
N ALA A 286 -28.71 -4.08 0.76
CA ALA A 286 -28.53 -5.31 0.01
C ALA A 286 -27.52 -5.13 -1.11
N LEU A 287 -27.08 -6.24 -1.69
CA LEU A 287 -26.20 -6.26 -2.86
C LEU A 287 -26.98 -5.84 -4.12
N LEU A 288 -26.28 -5.49 -5.20
CA LEU A 288 -26.88 -5.33 -6.51
C LEU A 288 -27.36 -6.69 -7.04
N SER A 289 -26.54 -7.73 -6.91
CA SER A 289 -26.83 -9.07 -7.44
C SER A 289 -28.02 -9.76 -6.78
N ASP A 290 -28.28 -9.47 -5.49
CA ASP A 290 -29.37 -10.08 -4.73
C ASP A 290 -29.92 -9.11 -3.67
N GLN A 291 -31.16 -8.67 -3.85
CA GLN A 291 -31.84 -7.81 -2.87
C GLN A 291 -32.45 -8.57 -1.68
N SER A 292 -32.65 -9.88 -1.83
CA SER A 292 -33.25 -10.73 -0.77
C SER A 292 -32.24 -10.97 0.36
N ALA A 293 -30.96 -11.05 0.02
CA ALA A 293 -29.86 -11.12 0.97
C ALA A 293 -29.69 -9.78 1.72
N THR A 294 -29.99 -9.78 3.01
CA THR A 294 -29.68 -8.63 3.88
C THR A 294 -28.18 -8.52 4.08
N THR A 295 -27.62 -7.34 3.81
CA THR A 295 -26.20 -7.03 4.01
C THR A 295 -26.04 -6.01 5.14
N GLY A 296 -25.01 -6.18 5.97
CA GLY A 296 -24.60 -5.20 6.98
C GLY A 296 -25.51 -5.03 8.20
N ALA A 297 -26.47 -5.94 8.41
CA ALA A 297 -27.33 -5.94 9.61
C ALA A 297 -26.55 -6.15 10.92
N THR A 298 -25.41 -6.84 10.85
CA THR A 298 -24.54 -7.09 12.01
C THR A 298 -23.34 -6.16 12.03
N ARG A 299 -22.80 -5.96 13.24
CA ARG A 299 -21.47 -5.35 13.44
C ARG A 299 -20.42 -6.40 13.10
N SER A 300 -19.28 -5.96 12.58
CA SER A 300 -18.21 -6.88 12.20
C SER A 300 -16.87 -6.44 12.78
N TRP A 301 -16.08 -7.42 13.19
CA TRP A 301 -14.72 -7.25 13.65
C TRP A 301 -13.77 -7.97 12.69
N ILE A 302 -12.71 -7.29 12.29
CA ILE A 302 -11.71 -7.80 11.34
C ILE A 302 -10.34 -7.73 12.01
N PRO A 303 -9.92 -8.79 12.73
CA PRO A 303 -8.55 -8.89 13.21
C PRO A 303 -7.61 -9.15 12.04
N ARG A 304 -6.48 -8.45 12.04
CA ARG A 304 -5.44 -8.52 11.00
C ARG A 304 -4.07 -8.64 11.66
N ALA A 305 -3.20 -9.40 11.03
CA ALA A 305 -1.78 -9.44 11.36
C ALA A 305 -0.96 -9.50 10.07
N GLY A 306 0.16 -8.79 10.05
CA GLY A 306 1.02 -8.78 8.89
C GLY A 306 2.43 -8.33 9.23
N ALA A 307 3.38 -8.73 8.41
CA ALA A 307 4.76 -8.31 8.50
C ALA A 307 5.30 -7.97 7.12
N SER A 308 6.33 -7.13 7.07
CA SER A 308 7.13 -6.99 5.87
C SER A 308 8.61 -7.03 6.19
N TYR A 309 9.38 -7.37 5.16
CA TYR A 309 10.79 -7.56 5.22
C TYR A 309 11.48 -7.07 3.94
N VAL A 310 12.46 -6.19 4.08
CA VAL A 310 13.30 -5.70 3.00
C VAL A 310 14.37 -6.76 2.71
N LEU A 311 14.15 -7.53 1.65
CA LEU A 311 15.03 -8.60 1.19
C LEU A 311 16.37 -8.06 0.68
N ALA A 312 16.32 -6.91 0.00
CA ALA A 312 17.49 -6.24 -0.55
C ALA A 312 17.25 -4.73 -0.65
N GLU A 313 18.29 -3.95 -0.42
CA GLU A 313 18.33 -2.48 -0.46
C GLU A 313 19.76 -2.08 -0.84
N TYR A 314 19.92 -1.74 -2.10
CA TYR A 314 21.11 -1.17 -2.70
C TYR A 314 20.77 0.26 -3.14
N THR A 315 21.78 1.04 -3.50
CA THR A 315 21.62 2.45 -3.95
C THR A 315 20.48 2.63 -4.96
N ASN A 316 20.37 1.73 -5.95
CA ASN A 316 19.39 1.82 -7.03
C ASN A 316 18.39 0.65 -7.06
N LEU A 317 18.29 -0.16 -6.01
CA LEU A 317 17.36 -1.29 -6.01
C LEU A 317 16.91 -1.58 -4.58
N LYS A 318 15.60 -1.58 -4.34
CA LYS A 318 15.01 -2.12 -3.11
C LYS A 318 14.06 -3.25 -3.48
N VAL A 319 14.05 -4.33 -2.72
CA VAL A 319 13.12 -5.45 -2.84
C VAL A 319 12.52 -5.68 -1.45
N GLU A 320 11.20 -5.58 -1.34
CA GLU A 320 10.45 -5.77 -0.10
C GLU A 320 9.39 -6.84 -0.31
N PHE A 321 9.29 -7.74 0.67
CA PHE A 321 8.26 -8.77 0.72
C PHE A 321 7.35 -8.50 1.92
N ALA A 322 6.04 -8.64 1.72
CA ALA A 322 5.03 -8.50 2.75
C ALA A 322 4.15 -9.76 2.81
N GLY A 323 3.75 -10.16 4.01
CA GLY A 323 2.87 -11.31 4.22
C GLY A 323 1.95 -11.10 5.43
N GLY A 324 0.75 -11.67 5.39
CA GLY A 324 -0.25 -11.43 6.41
C GLY A 324 -1.46 -12.35 6.32
N ALA A 325 -2.33 -12.20 7.30
CA ALA A 325 -3.61 -12.89 7.34
C ALA A 325 -4.64 -12.06 8.09
N TYR A 326 -5.91 -12.26 7.76
CA TYR A 326 -7.02 -11.65 8.48
C TYR A 326 -8.28 -12.52 8.46
N TYR A 327 -9.18 -12.26 9.39
CA TYR A 327 -10.50 -12.87 9.42
C TYR A 327 -11.58 -11.85 9.06
N ALA A 328 -12.23 -12.05 7.93
CA ALA A 328 -13.35 -11.24 7.47
C ALA A 328 -14.67 -11.87 7.95
N MET A 329 -15.27 -11.29 8.99
CA MET A 329 -16.65 -11.63 9.33
C MET A 329 -17.58 -11.29 8.17
N SER A 330 -18.43 -12.25 7.76
CA SER A 330 -19.39 -11.99 6.70
C SER A 330 -20.41 -10.94 7.16
N ARG A 331 -20.71 -10.00 6.25
CA ARG A 331 -21.80 -9.03 6.42
C ARG A 331 -23.04 -9.42 5.66
N ILE A 332 -22.99 -10.49 4.87
CA ILE A 332 -24.14 -11.05 4.14
C ILE A 332 -24.81 -12.07 5.05
N GLN A 333 -26.11 -11.92 5.30
CA GLN A 333 -26.88 -12.82 6.16
C GLN A 333 -26.78 -14.27 5.66
N GLY A 334 -26.60 -15.23 6.58
CA GLY A 334 -26.49 -16.65 6.27
C GLY A 334 -25.13 -17.11 5.73
N GLN A 335 -24.21 -16.18 5.43
CA GLN A 335 -22.87 -16.51 4.95
C GLN A 335 -21.86 -16.55 6.11
N ALA A 336 -20.96 -17.53 6.11
CA ALA A 336 -19.91 -17.65 7.13
C ALA A 336 -18.77 -16.64 6.90
N GLY A 337 -18.05 -16.24 7.96
CA GLY A 337 -16.81 -15.48 7.81
C GLY A 337 -15.71 -16.26 7.06
N ARG A 338 -14.66 -15.56 6.64
CA ARG A 338 -13.57 -16.12 5.83
C ARG A 338 -12.20 -15.76 6.41
N VAL A 339 -11.27 -16.72 6.36
CA VAL A 339 -9.85 -16.47 6.63
C VAL A 339 -9.18 -16.13 5.33
N HIS A 340 -8.43 -15.04 5.32
CA HIS A 340 -7.69 -14.56 4.18
C HIS A 340 -6.19 -14.67 4.45
N VAL A 341 -5.44 -15.06 3.42
CA VAL A 341 -3.98 -15.07 3.43
C VAL A 341 -3.51 -14.12 2.34
N THR A 342 -2.55 -13.26 2.71
CA THR A 342 -2.08 -12.20 1.84
C THR A 342 -0.57 -12.23 1.66
N THR A 343 -0.12 -11.82 0.48
CA THR A 343 1.30 -11.65 0.17
C THR A 343 1.49 -10.47 -0.78
N GLY A 344 2.64 -9.82 -0.70
CA GLY A 344 3.02 -8.72 -1.56
C GLY A 344 4.52 -8.74 -1.86
N LEU A 345 4.89 -8.41 -3.08
CA LEU A 345 6.27 -8.23 -3.50
C LEU A 345 6.41 -6.88 -4.18
N GLU A 346 7.27 -6.03 -3.63
CA GLU A 346 7.59 -4.72 -4.17
C GLU A 346 9.06 -4.67 -4.59
N VAL A 347 9.30 -4.23 -5.82
CA VAL A 347 10.63 -4.07 -6.43
C VAL A 347 10.74 -2.62 -6.88
N ASN A 348 11.69 -1.90 -6.31
CA ASN A 348 11.90 -0.48 -6.54
C ASN A 348 13.24 -0.24 -7.24
N PRO A 349 13.35 -0.46 -8.57
CA PRO A 349 14.54 -0.12 -9.33
C PRO A 349 14.59 1.39 -9.56
N TYR A 350 15.72 2.00 -9.22
CA TYR A 350 15.93 3.45 -9.29
C TYR A 350 14.80 4.20 -8.57
N PHE A 351 13.98 4.96 -9.28
CA PHE A 351 12.87 5.75 -8.75
C PHE A 351 11.48 5.17 -9.05
N ILE A 352 11.43 4.05 -9.77
CA ILE A 352 10.17 3.37 -10.10
C ILE A 352 9.88 2.41 -8.97
N ASN A 353 8.61 2.32 -8.57
CA ASN A 353 8.11 1.31 -7.66
C ASN A 353 7.19 0.38 -8.44
N LEU A 354 7.51 -0.91 -8.47
CA LEU A 354 6.70 -1.95 -9.11
C LEU A 354 6.27 -2.93 -8.04
N GLY A 355 4.99 -3.27 -7.97
CA GLY A 355 4.56 -4.26 -7.01
C GLY A 355 3.38 -5.10 -7.44
N ALA A 356 3.31 -6.30 -6.88
CA ALA A 356 2.20 -7.22 -7.04
C ALA A 356 1.77 -7.74 -5.66
N GLY A 357 0.48 -7.66 -5.38
CA GLY A 357 -0.15 -8.13 -4.16
C GLY A 357 -1.23 -9.17 -4.45
N PHE A 358 -1.39 -10.13 -3.53
CA PHE A 358 -2.40 -11.17 -3.59
C PHE A 358 -3.11 -11.27 -2.24
N ASP A 359 -4.43 -11.44 -2.28
CA ASP A 359 -5.27 -11.73 -1.12
C ASP A 359 -6.24 -12.86 -1.51
N LEU A 360 -6.12 -13.99 -0.82
CA LEU A 360 -6.74 -15.26 -1.19
C LEU A 360 -7.60 -15.78 -0.04
N SER A 361 -8.81 -16.23 -0.37
CA SER A 361 -9.67 -16.99 0.53
C SER A 361 -10.60 -17.93 -0.26
N LYS A 362 -11.41 -18.72 0.44
CA LYS A 362 -12.42 -19.58 -0.20
C LYS A 362 -13.42 -18.71 -0.98
N ASP A 363 -13.53 -18.98 -2.28
CA ASP A 363 -14.39 -18.26 -3.22
C ASP A 363 -14.08 -16.76 -3.35
N TYR A 364 -12.84 -16.37 -3.03
CA TYR A 364 -12.35 -15.01 -3.08
C TYR A 364 -10.90 -14.94 -3.55
N ARG A 365 -10.62 -14.05 -4.50
CA ARG A 365 -9.27 -13.73 -4.98
C ARG A 365 -9.20 -12.24 -5.26
N ASN A 366 -8.18 -11.58 -4.73
CA ASN A 366 -7.85 -10.21 -5.06
C ASN A 366 -6.40 -10.14 -5.52
N VAL A 367 -6.19 -9.62 -6.72
CA VAL A 367 -4.89 -9.40 -7.35
C VAL A 367 -4.69 -7.91 -7.54
N MET A 368 -3.59 -7.40 -7.03
CA MET A 368 -3.24 -5.99 -7.07
C MET A 368 -1.92 -5.81 -7.79
N LEU A 369 -1.88 -4.87 -8.73
CA LEU A 369 -0.68 -4.47 -9.47
C LEU A 369 -0.48 -2.97 -9.26
N GLY A 370 0.69 -2.59 -8.78
CA GLY A 370 1.06 -1.21 -8.49
C GLY A 370 2.24 -0.75 -9.34
N ILE A 371 2.12 0.47 -9.87
CA ILE A 371 3.24 1.24 -10.40
C ILE A 371 3.29 2.60 -9.71
N GLY A 372 4.46 3.01 -9.27
CA GLY A 372 4.66 4.31 -8.64
C GLY A 372 5.99 4.93 -9.02
N ILE A 373 6.11 6.21 -8.70
CA ILE A 373 7.33 6.99 -8.83
C ILE A 373 7.60 7.61 -7.47
N ASP A 374 8.80 7.36 -6.94
CA ASP A 374 9.36 8.10 -5.82
C ASP A 374 10.15 9.28 -6.38
N ILE A 375 9.55 10.47 -6.29
CA ILE A 375 10.13 11.70 -6.84
C ILE A 375 11.41 12.06 -6.07
N VAL A 376 11.44 11.85 -4.75
CA VAL A 376 12.63 12.14 -3.94
C VAL A 376 13.78 11.22 -4.32
N ARG A 377 13.49 9.94 -4.53
CA ARG A 377 14.48 8.99 -5.05
C ARG A 377 14.93 9.33 -6.46
N THR A 378 14.04 9.82 -7.33
CA THR A 378 14.41 10.37 -8.65
C THR A 378 15.47 11.45 -8.51
N LEU A 379 15.21 12.45 -7.65
CA LEU A 379 16.13 13.56 -7.43
C LEU A 379 17.49 13.08 -6.89
N ARG A 380 17.52 12.05 -6.04
CA ARG A 380 18.76 11.45 -5.53
C ARG A 380 19.53 10.69 -6.61
N THR A 381 18.84 9.87 -7.40
CA THR A 381 19.44 9.08 -8.48
C THR A 381 20.15 9.96 -9.51
N PHE A 382 19.59 11.13 -9.81
CA PHE A 382 20.20 12.09 -10.73
C PHE A 382 21.16 13.09 -10.07
N SER A 383 21.54 12.86 -8.82
CA SER A 383 22.41 13.75 -8.03
C SER A 383 21.90 15.20 -7.96
N ILE A 384 20.58 15.39 -8.00
CA ILE A 384 19.93 16.69 -7.82
C ILE A 384 19.91 17.03 -6.32
N ILE A 385 19.74 16.01 -5.47
CA ILE A 385 19.82 16.13 -4.01
C ILE A 385 20.77 15.04 -3.45
N PRO A 386 21.33 15.21 -2.24
CA PRO A 386 22.19 14.20 -1.62
C PRO A 386 21.48 12.86 -1.45
N ALA A 387 22.18 11.76 -1.76
CA ALA A 387 21.67 10.40 -1.54
C ALA A 387 21.61 10.09 -0.04
N ASP A 388 20.58 9.36 0.38
CA ASP A 388 20.54 8.83 1.74
C ASP A 388 21.68 7.83 1.94
N PRO A 389 22.32 7.85 3.11
CA PRO A 389 23.26 6.82 3.45
C PRO A 389 22.57 5.46 3.50
N VAL A 390 23.14 4.50 2.78
CA VAL A 390 22.77 3.08 2.87
C VAL A 390 23.80 2.42 3.78
N PRO A 391 23.50 2.12 5.06
CA PRO A 391 24.38 1.33 5.92
C PRO A 391 24.78 0.03 5.22
N ALA A 392 26.04 -0.37 5.43
CA ALA A 392 26.54 -1.62 4.87
C ALA A 392 25.78 -2.81 5.48
N TYR A 393 25.47 -3.80 4.66
CA TYR A 393 24.98 -5.07 5.18
C TYR A 393 26.05 -5.73 6.04
N GLU A 394 25.68 -6.12 7.26
CA GLU A 394 26.46 -7.05 8.07
C GLU A 394 26.18 -8.50 7.64
N GLY A 395 26.52 -8.82 6.39
CA GLY A 395 26.32 -10.14 5.80
C GLY A 395 25.64 -10.09 4.43
N ALA A 396 25.14 -11.23 3.96
CA ALA A 396 24.42 -11.33 2.68
C ALA A 396 22.98 -10.81 2.76
N PHE A 397 22.38 -10.83 3.95
CA PHE A 397 21.00 -10.39 4.20
C PHE A 397 20.95 -9.51 5.45
N PRO A 398 19.99 -8.57 5.53
CA PRO A 398 19.71 -7.88 6.79
C PRO A 398 19.34 -8.88 7.89
N LYS A 399 19.59 -8.52 9.15
CA LYS A 399 19.23 -9.38 10.31
C LYS A 399 17.91 -8.87 10.89
N ALA A 400 16.82 -9.61 10.67
CA ALA A 400 15.50 -9.23 11.16
C ALA A 400 15.45 -9.01 12.70
N SER A 401 16.22 -9.80 13.45
CA SER A 401 16.29 -9.73 14.92
C SER A 401 17.20 -8.62 15.46
N LYS A 402 18.00 -7.96 14.62
CA LYS A 402 18.92 -6.94 15.10
C LYS A 402 18.16 -5.64 15.36
N VAL A 403 18.23 -5.16 16.59
CA VAL A 403 17.63 -3.90 17.02
C VAL A 403 18.64 -2.79 16.72
N VAL A 404 18.38 -1.95 15.71
CA VAL A 404 19.31 -0.88 15.24
C VAL A 404 18.56 0.43 15.02
N ALA A 405 19.06 1.54 15.56
CA ALA A 405 18.43 2.86 15.42
C ALA A 405 18.56 3.49 14.03
N ASP A 406 19.56 3.07 13.24
CA ASP A 406 19.83 3.64 11.92
C ASP A 406 18.63 3.47 10.98
N GLY A 407 18.24 4.58 10.34
CA GLY A 407 17.09 4.65 9.45
C GLY A 407 15.73 4.71 10.16
N LEU A 408 15.68 4.66 11.49
CA LEU A 408 14.44 4.91 12.24
C LEU A 408 14.29 6.39 12.62
N PRO A 409 13.07 6.90 12.82
CA PRO A 409 12.84 8.24 13.37
C PRO A 409 13.42 8.39 14.78
N ASP A 410 13.91 9.58 15.17
CA ASP A 410 14.45 9.85 16.51
C ASP A 410 13.44 9.52 17.62
N ALA A 411 12.17 9.85 17.38
CA ALA A 411 11.02 9.55 18.24
C ALA A 411 10.91 8.06 18.65
N MET A 412 11.50 7.13 17.89
CA MET A 412 11.40 5.68 18.11
C MET A 412 12.66 5.05 18.72
N THR A 413 13.67 5.84 19.06
CA THR A 413 15.03 5.30 19.32
C THR A 413 15.61 5.70 20.67
N GLN A 414 14.85 6.29 21.60
CA GLN A 414 15.33 6.74 22.92
C GLN A 414 16.66 7.56 22.93
N GLY A 415 17.02 8.21 21.82
CA GLY A 415 18.33 8.89 21.71
C GLY A 415 19.52 7.95 21.49
N GLU A 416 19.29 6.69 21.11
CA GLU A 416 20.30 5.76 20.62
C GLU A 416 21.15 6.42 19.54
N LYS A 417 22.46 6.18 19.60
CA LYS A 417 23.41 6.75 18.65
C LYS A 417 23.14 6.18 17.26
N LYS A 418 22.94 7.08 16.30
CA LYS A 418 22.85 6.74 14.88
C LYS A 418 24.19 7.00 14.21
N GLU A 419 24.63 6.05 13.40
CA GLU A 419 25.77 6.26 12.50
C GLU A 419 25.38 7.23 11.38
N PHE A 420 24.11 7.21 11.00
CA PHE A 420 23.57 8.00 9.91
C PHE A 420 22.44 8.91 10.38
N LYS A 421 22.63 10.22 10.20
CA LYS A 421 21.57 11.20 10.42
C LYS A 421 20.82 11.44 9.11
N PRO A 422 19.48 11.39 9.11
CA PRO A 422 18.70 11.84 7.96
C PRO A 422 18.95 13.34 7.72
N ALA A 423 18.61 13.81 6.52
CA ALA A 423 18.65 15.23 6.20
C ALA A 423 17.84 16.05 7.21
N SER A 424 18.43 17.11 7.74
CA SER A 424 17.77 18.07 8.63
C SER A 424 16.75 18.93 7.87
N VAL A 425 15.90 19.68 8.59
CA VAL A 425 14.97 20.63 7.96
C VAL A 425 15.73 21.72 7.20
N GLU A 426 16.88 22.14 7.73
CA GLU A 426 17.79 23.07 7.09
C GLU A 426 18.37 22.50 5.78
N ASP A 427 18.73 21.22 5.77
CA ASP A 427 19.18 20.51 4.57
C ASP A 427 18.06 20.47 3.52
N VAL A 428 16.81 20.22 3.93
CA VAL A 428 15.64 20.26 3.04
C VAL A 428 15.45 21.66 2.45
N GLY A 429 15.58 22.72 3.27
CA GLY A 429 15.50 24.11 2.78
C GLY A 429 16.57 24.44 1.73
N LYS A 430 17.81 23.99 1.94
CA LYS A 430 18.89 24.11 0.96
C LYS A 430 18.59 23.32 -0.31
N ILE A 431 18.13 22.09 -0.17
CA ILE A 431 17.73 21.20 -1.27
C ILE A 431 16.65 21.86 -2.14
N VAL A 432 15.58 22.40 -1.54
CA VAL A 432 14.49 23.04 -2.28
C VAL A 432 15.00 24.24 -3.08
N LYS A 433 15.94 25.00 -2.52
CA LYS A 433 16.54 26.16 -3.18
C LYS A 433 17.47 25.76 -4.35
N GLU A 434 18.24 24.69 -4.19
CA GLU A 434 19.27 24.27 -5.16
C GLU A 434 18.74 23.31 -6.23
N ALA A 435 17.69 22.54 -5.94
CA ALA A 435 17.17 21.51 -6.83
C ALA A 435 16.78 22.03 -8.22
N PRO A 436 16.09 23.18 -8.40
CA PRO A 436 15.76 23.68 -9.73
C PRO A 436 16.99 23.95 -10.59
N GLN A 437 18.04 24.57 -10.02
CA GLN A 437 19.28 24.82 -10.75
C GLN A 437 20.04 23.53 -11.03
N ASN A 438 20.06 22.58 -10.08
CA ASN A 438 20.67 21.28 -10.28
C ASN A 438 19.97 20.48 -11.41
N VAL A 439 18.65 20.61 -11.57
CA VAL A 439 17.92 20.03 -12.72
C VAL A 439 18.41 20.65 -14.03
N VAL A 440 18.49 21.99 -14.10
CA VAL A 440 18.98 22.69 -15.30
C VAL A 440 20.42 22.29 -15.62
N ASP A 441 21.31 22.28 -14.62
CA ASP A 441 22.70 21.87 -14.77
C ASP A 441 22.77 20.44 -15.31
N LYS A 442 21.98 19.52 -14.74
CA LYS A 442 21.96 18.11 -15.17
C LYS A 442 21.49 17.94 -16.61
N ILE A 443 20.44 18.66 -17.01
CA ILE A 443 19.94 18.68 -18.41
C ILE A 443 20.99 19.24 -19.36
N GLN A 444 21.75 20.25 -18.93
CA GLN A 444 22.85 20.86 -19.71
C GLN A 444 24.14 20.03 -19.67
N GLY A 445 24.17 18.87 -19.01
CA GLY A 445 25.38 18.05 -18.84
C GLY A 445 26.45 18.67 -17.93
N LYS A 446 26.08 19.69 -17.14
CA LYS A 446 26.96 20.33 -16.16
C LYS A 446 26.92 19.60 -14.81
N PRO A 447 28.03 19.58 -14.05
CA PRO A 447 28.03 18.96 -12.73
C PRO A 447 27.12 19.70 -11.74
N THR A 448 26.27 18.96 -11.04
CA THR A 448 25.39 19.54 -10.01
C THR A 448 26.20 20.03 -8.80
N THR A 449 25.59 20.84 -7.93
CA THR A 449 26.20 21.24 -6.65
C THR A 449 26.58 20.01 -5.80
N VAL A 450 25.71 19.00 -5.75
CA VAL A 450 25.95 17.73 -5.06
C VAL A 450 27.18 17.01 -5.65
N GLU A 451 27.27 16.90 -6.97
CA GLU A 451 28.43 16.26 -7.63
C GLU A 451 29.73 17.01 -7.35
N LYS A 452 29.68 18.35 -7.34
CA LYS A 452 30.82 19.21 -7.00
C LYS A 452 31.26 18.99 -5.54
N GLU A 453 30.33 18.86 -4.60
CA GLU A 453 30.64 18.59 -3.18
C GLU A 453 31.25 17.19 -2.98
N VAL A 454 30.68 16.15 -3.61
CA VAL A 454 31.23 14.78 -3.58
C VAL A 454 32.65 14.73 -4.17
N ALA A 455 32.89 15.46 -5.27
CA ALA A 455 34.22 15.56 -5.87
C ALA A 455 35.22 16.26 -4.93
N LYS A 456 34.80 17.30 -4.21
CA LYS A 456 35.64 17.98 -3.20
C LYS A 456 35.97 17.05 -2.02
N GLN A 457 35.02 16.27 -1.53
CA GLN A 457 35.26 15.32 -0.43
C GLN A 457 36.25 14.21 -0.82
N LYS A 458 36.11 13.65 -2.04
CA LYS A 458 37.08 12.65 -2.56
C LYS A 458 38.50 13.20 -2.66
N LYS A 459 38.67 14.49 -2.94
CA LYS A 459 39.99 15.15 -2.97
C LYS A 459 40.60 15.35 -1.57
N LYS A 460 39.77 15.61 -0.55
CA LYS A 460 40.23 15.82 0.84
C LYS A 460 40.65 14.53 1.54
N HIS A 461 40.06 13.39 1.17
CA HIS A 461 40.46 12.07 1.66
C HIS A 461 41.00 11.23 0.52
N PRO A 462 42.22 11.52 0.01
CA PRO A 462 42.86 10.62 -0.93
C PRO A 462 42.94 9.25 -0.26
N LYS A 463 42.34 8.23 -0.88
CA LYS A 463 42.46 6.84 -0.41
C LYS A 463 43.94 6.62 -0.13
N LYS A 464 44.32 6.43 1.14
CA LYS A 464 45.66 5.98 1.52
C LYS A 464 45.97 4.84 0.55
N LYS A 465 46.90 5.08 -0.39
CA LYS A 465 47.35 4.03 -1.32
C LYS A 465 47.72 2.88 -0.38
N LYS A 466 46.93 1.79 -0.39
CA LYS A 466 47.32 0.56 0.30
C LYS A 466 48.71 0.28 -0.27
N GLY A 467 49.73 0.50 0.53
CA GLY A 467 51.10 0.23 0.16
C GLY A 467 51.09 -1.19 -0.37
N ARG A 468 51.33 -1.32 -1.66
CA ARG A 468 51.58 -2.62 -2.27
C ARG A 468 52.87 -3.04 -1.58
N ASN A 469 52.76 -3.79 -0.50
CA ASN A 469 53.89 -4.52 0.07
C ASN A 469 54.26 -5.54 -1.01
N SER A 470 54.99 -5.09 -2.02
CA SER A 470 55.82 -5.93 -2.86
C SER A 470 56.97 -6.38 -1.95
N GLY A 471 56.65 -7.26 -1.00
CA GLY A 471 57.64 -8.16 -0.43
C GLY A 471 58.07 -9.05 -1.57
N VAL A 472 59.11 -8.61 -2.28
CA VAL A 472 59.90 -9.47 -3.16
C VAL A 472 60.51 -10.50 -2.22
N VAL A 473 59.88 -11.67 -2.12
CA VAL A 473 60.50 -12.84 -1.52
C VAL A 473 61.53 -13.33 -2.53
N ASN A 474 62.78 -12.91 -2.34
CA ASN A 474 63.92 -13.49 -3.04
C ASN A 474 64.09 -14.93 -2.53
N PHE A 475 63.70 -15.91 -3.34
CA PHE A 475 64.14 -17.29 -3.16
C PHE A 475 65.51 -17.43 -3.82
N GLY A 476 66.57 -17.34 -3.01
CA GLY A 476 67.89 -17.87 -3.34
C GLY A 476 68.07 -19.18 -2.58
N GLY A 477 68.38 -20.26 -3.30
CA GLY A 477 68.57 -21.62 -2.78
C GLY A 477 68.24 -22.64 -3.85
#